data_AF-A0A815Y1L0-F1
#
_entry.id   AF-A0A815Y1L0-F1
#
_cell.length_a   1.000
_cell.length_b   1.000
_cell.length_c   1.000
_cell.angle_alpha   90.00
_cell.angle_beta   90.00
_cell.angle_gamma   90.00
#
_symmetry.space_group_name_H-M   'P 1'
#
loop_
_entity.id
_entity.type
_entity.pdbx_description
1 polymer ?
#
loop_
_entity_poly.entity_id
_entity_poly.type
_entity_poly.pdbx_seq_one_letter_code
_entity_poly.pdbx_strand_id
1 'polypeptide(L)'
;MCLKSQNPYSQPIWISNQLANDSNQRRSGVIAWPGCGTPINGHRPYKYENYAAKRPFDSVLKQIFNWFHEPTDTNINFGVVYHSEPDFTGHRFGPISSEMNKTLHEIDNYVGQLLQIVDSDEYLKTHLNVIVTSDHGMHDVDKTRRIRLERYIDTSLFSAYGGNSFANIFVNNISDIDRIYQNLSVIPNYEVYKKSQIPDEYHYRSNVRIGDILIVGKVGYEIITPGIAETESLGNHGYDNRVESMHPIFYGFGPVFKNNLLAEPFRSVDLYPLMSYILHLNQRQTNGSFDNVKHILIGYQQDKFSKYLVIVCIISVTIIALIFTICAYRHSRQLVYVQSNQVPVEYHLLSNNEEAGSNFLVTDSEDEEINT
;
A
#
# COMPACT_ATOMS: atom_id res chain seq x y z
N MET A 1 2.32 7.62 32.25
CA MET A 1 1.25 7.85 31.24
C MET A 1 1.13 6.58 30.42
N CYS A 2 0.05 5.80 30.56
CA CYS A 2 -0.11 4.58 29.76
C CYS A 2 -0.21 4.93 28.27
N LEU A 3 0.51 4.19 27.43
CA LEU A 3 0.27 4.21 25.98
C LEU A 3 -1.19 3.81 25.74
N LYS A 4 -2.01 4.77 25.27
CA LYS A 4 -3.41 4.51 24.89
C LYS A 4 -3.45 3.31 23.95
N SER A 5 -4.24 2.32 24.36
CA SER A 5 -4.45 0.98 23.78
C SER A 5 -3.66 0.64 22.51
N GLN A 6 -2.91 -0.46 22.59
CA GLN A 6 -2.52 -1.18 21.38
C GLN A 6 -3.79 -1.53 20.59
N ASN A 7 -3.74 -1.38 19.28
CA ASN A 7 -4.85 -1.79 18.41
C ASN A 7 -4.96 -3.32 18.49
N PRO A 8 -6.05 -3.89 19.04
CA PRO A 8 -6.17 -5.34 19.22
C PRO A 8 -6.20 -6.11 17.89
N TYR A 9 -6.49 -5.41 16.79
CA TYR A 9 -6.47 -5.98 15.44
C TYR A 9 -5.06 -6.01 14.82
N SER A 10 -4.13 -5.18 15.30
CA SER A 10 -2.75 -5.14 14.80
C SER A 10 -1.94 -6.33 15.32
N GLN A 11 -1.62 -7.28 14.44
CA GLN A 11 -0.84 -8.47 14.78
C GLN A 11 0.32 -8.66 13.78
N PRO A 12 1.59 -8.47 14.20
CA PRO A 12 2.75 -8.77 13.38
C PRO A 12 2.82 -10.22 12.92
N ILE A 13 3.45 -10.44 11.77
CA ILE A 13 3.57 -11.77 11.15
C ILE A 13 4.28 -12.79 12.05
N TRP A 14 5.26 -12.38 12.87
CA TRP A 14 5.94 -13.28 13.82
C TRP A 14 5.02 -13.79 14.96
N ILE A 15 4.03 -13.00 15.38
CA ILE A 15 2.99 -13.43 16.33
C ILE A 15 1.97 -14.31 15.60
N SER A 16 1.57 -13.95 14.38
CA SER A 16 0.66 -14.75 13.56
C SER A 16 1.21 -16.14 13.25
N ASN A 17 2.52 -16.26 13.02
CA ASN A 17 3.21 -17.54 12.87
C ASN A 17 3.17 -18.37 14.16
N GLN A 18 3.37 -17.77 15.33
CA GLN A 18 3.35 -18.48 16.61
C GLN A 18 1.93 -18.86 17.10
N LEU A 19 0.89 -18.16 16.63
CA LEU A 19 -0.50 -18.38 17.03
C LEU A 19 -1.32 -19.16 16.00
N ALA A 20 -0.69 -19.78 15.00
CA ALA A 20 -1.37 -20.66 14.07
C ALA A 20 -1.84 -21.96 14.75
N ASN A 21 -2.70 -22.72 14.07
CA ASN A 21 -3.37 -23.92 14.63
C ASN A 21 -2.39 -25.02 15.10
N ASP A 22 -1.18 -25.02 14.55
CA ASP A 22 -0.04 -25.91 14.81
C ASP A 22 1.03 -25.26 15.74
N SER A 23 0.64 -24.24 16.52
CA SER A 23 1.51 -23.38 17.38
C SER A 23 2.62 -24.10 18.15
N ASN A 24 2.38 -25.30 18.66
CA ASN A 24 3.38 -26.11 19.38
C ASN A 24 4.64 -26.44 18.56
N GLN A 25 4.60 -26.29 17.23
CA GLN A 25 5.70 -26.52 16.30
C GLN A 25 6.20 -25.24 15.61
N ARG A 26 5.68 -24.06 15.98
CA ARG A 26 5.96 -22.79 15.28
C ARG A 26 6.57 -21.75 16.18
N ARG A 27 7.77 -21.29 15.82
CA ARG A 27 8.54 -20.32 16.61
C ARG A 27 9.15 -19.29 15.69
N SER A 28 9.08 -18.02 16.09
CA SER A 28 9.63 -16.91 15.32
C SER A 28 10.87 -16.35 15.99
N GLY A 29 11.93 -16.16 15.20
CA GLY A 29 13.15 -15.47 15.59
C GLY A 29 13.21 -14.07 14.97
N VAL A 30 13.38 -13.03 15.77
CA VAL A 30 13.39 -11.65 15.27
C VAL A 30 14.57 -10.84 15.84
N ILE A 31 15.52 -10.47 14.99
CA ILE A 31 16.67 -9.64 15.34
C ILE A 31 16.45 -8.22 14.83
N ALA A 32 16.53 -7.25 15.73
CA ALA A 32 16.52 -5.80 15.49
C ALA A 32 15.26 -5.19 14.83
N TRP A 33 14.26 -5.97 14.39
CA TRP A 33 13.08 -5.43 13.73
C TRP A 33 12.22 -4.52 14.65
N PRO A 34 11.72 -3.36 14.17
CA PRO A 34 10.88 -2.47 14.97
C PRO A 34 9.70 -3.19 15.65
N GLY A 35 9.63 -3.08 16.98
CA GLY A 35 8.60 -3.69 17.81
C GLY A 35 8.88 -5.11 18.31
N CYS A 36 9.98 -5.78 17.90
CA CYS A 36 10.33 -7.11 18.43
C CYS A 36 10.53 -7.11 19.96
N GLY A 37 11.12 -6.02 20.48
CA GLY A 37 11.35 -5.75 21.89
C GLY A 37 10.11 -5.27 22.67
N THR A 38 8.93 -5.17 22.04
CA THR A 38 7.69 -4.72 22.67
C THR A 38 6.67 -5.86 22.75
N PRO A 39 5.97 -6.09 23.88
CA PRO A 39 4.85 -7.03 23.90
C PRO A 39 3.70 -6.43 23.09
N ILE A 40 3.23 -7.12 22.05
CA ILE A 40 2.10 -6.68 21.20
C ILE A 40 0.96 -7.66 21.43
N ASN A 41 -0.18 -7.15 21.93
CA ASN A 41 -1.31 -7.94 22.41
C ASN A 41 -0.88 -9.04 23.41
N GLY A 42 0.09 -8.73 24.27
CA GLY A 42 0.67 -9.66 25.26
C GLY A 42 1.76 -10.60 24.72
N HIS A 43 1.98 -10.67 23.40
CA HIS A 43 2.92 -11.60 22.77
C HIS A 43 4.23 -10.94 22.33
N ARG A 44 5.28 -11.76 22.24
CA ARG A 44 6.61 -11.43 21.72
C ARG A 44 7.05 -12.55 20.75
N PRO A 45 8.06 -12.33 19.90
CA PRO A 45 8.75 -13.43 19.23
C PRO A 45 9.32 -14.41 20.27
N TYR A 46 9.37 -15.71 19.93
CA TYR A 46 9.94 -16.76 20.78
C TYR A 46 11.41 -16.51 21.09
N LYS A 47 12.17 -16.07 20.08
CA LYS A 47 13.54 -15.55 20.22
C LYS A 47 13.58 -14.13 19.66
N TYR A 48 14.11 -13.18 20.41
CA TYR A 48 14.34 -11.84 19.88
C TYR A 48 15.59 -11.20 20.47
N GLU A 49 16.21 -10.36 19.66
CA GLU A 49 17.34 -9.53 20.06
C GLU A 49 17.06 -8.09 19.61
N ASN A 50 17.30 -7.11 20.49
CA ASN A 50 17.12 -5.70 20.16
C ASN A 50 18.24 -5.21 19.23
N TYR A 51 17.98 -4.11 18.51
CA TYR A 51 19.00 -3.48 17.66
C TYR A 51 20.25 -3.09 18.46
N ALA A 52 21.43 -3.43 17.90
CA ALA A 52 22.74 -3.15 18.48
C ALA A 52 23.66 -2.60 17.39
N ALA A 53 23.75 -1.27 17.27
CA ALA A 53 24.42 -0.57 16.16
C ALA A 53 25.89 -0.93 15.91
N LYS A 54 26.58 -1.54 16.87
CA LYS A 54 27.99 -1.98 16.75
C LYS A 54 28.15 -3.47 16.44
N ARG A 55 27.06 -4.21 16.24
CA ARG A 55 27.12 -5.64 15.92
C ARG A 55 27.37 -5.84 14.42
N PRO A 56 28.44 -6.53 14.02
CA PRO A 56 28.65 -6.94 12.64
C PRO A 56 27.48 -7.75 12.07
N PHE A 57 27.11 -7.53 10.81
CA PHE A 57 25.92 -8.17 10.23
C PHE A 57 26.11 -9.65 9.88
N ASP A 58 27.34 -10.10 9.62
CA ASP A 58 27.71 -11.52 9.56
C ASP A 58 27.37 -12.26 10.88
N SER A 59 27.56 -11.62 12.03
CA SER A 59 27.14 -12.15 13.33
C SER A 59 25.62 -12.22 13.48
N VAL A 60 24.87 -11.31 12.84
CA VAL A 60 23.39 -11.34 12.79
C VAL A 60 22.92 -12.49 11.90
N LEU A 61 23.49 -12.64 10.70
CA LEU A 61 23.20 -13.76 9.79
C LEU A 61 23.51 -15.11 10.45
N LYS A 62 24.70 -15.27 11.04
CA LYS A 62 25.06 -16.48 11.78
C LYS A 62 24.07 -16.78 12.90
N GLN A 63 23.60 -15.77 13.63
CA GLN A 63 22.67 -15.98 14.74
C GLN A 63 21.27 -16.42 14.29
N ILE A 64 20.72 -15.82 13.22
CA ILE A 64 19.40 -16.22 12.71
C ILE A 64 19.45 -17.65 12.15
N PHE A 65 20.53 -18.02 11.44
CA PHE A 65 20.71 -19.39 10.95
C PHE A 65 20.98 -20.41 12.05
N ASN A 66 21.70 -20.05 13.12
CA ASN A 66 21.82 -20.93 14.29
C ASN A 66 20.45 -21.28 14.88
N TRP A 67 19.51 -20.33 14.93
CA TRP A 67 18.15 -20.58 15.44
C TRP A 67 17.31 -21.49 14.54
N PHE A 68 17.56 -21.54 13.22
CA PHE A 68 16.93 -22.51 12.32
C PHE A 68 17.47 -23.94 12.53
N HIS A 69 18.76 -24.09 12.84
CA HIS A 69 19.44 -25.37 13.05
C HIS A 69 19.39 -25.92 14.49
N GLU A 70 18.67 -25.24 15.38
CA GLU A 70 18.43 -25.75 16.73
C GLU A 70 17.60 -27.07 16.71
N PRO A 71 17.55 -27.81 17.83
CA PRO A 71 16.64 -28.95 17.98
C PRO A 71 15.17 -28.59 17.73
N THR A 72 14.37 -29.56 17.28
CA THR A 72 12.96 -29.38 16.85
C THR A 72 12.04 -28.78 17.91
N ASP A 73 12.40 -28.88 19.20
CA ASP A 73 11.68 -28.30 20.33
C ASP A 73 12.03 -26.82 20.62
N THR A 74 13.11 -26.28 20.04
CA THR A 74 13.53 -24.88 20.21
C THR A 74 13.79 -24.10 18.92
N ASN A 75 13.88 -24.77 17.77
CA ASN A 75 14.14 -24.14 16.48
C ASN A 75 13.04 -23.19 16.00
N ILE A 76 13.42 -22.25 15.13
CA ILE A 76 12.48 -21.35 14.45
C ILE A 76 12.10 -21.88 13.06
N ASN A 77 10.89 -21.56 12.63
CA ASN A 77 10.44 -21.77 11.24
C ASN A 77 10.18 -20.44 10.51
N PHE A 78 10.32 -19.31 11.20
CA PHE A 78 10.23 -17.97 10.65
C PHE A 78 11.29 -17.06 11.25
N GLY A 79 12.09 -16.42 10.40
CA GLY A 79 13.18 -15.54 10.80
C GLY A 79 13.01 -14.14 10.22
N VAL A 80 13.33 -13.11 11.00
CA VAL A 80 13.35 -11.72 10.57
C VAL A 80 14.62 -11.06 11.09
N VAL A 81 15.34 -10.35 10.22
CA VAL A 81 16.54 -9.57 10.56
C VAL A 81 16.40 -8.16 9.98
N TYR A 82 17.00 -7.19 10.65
CA TYR A 82 17.08 -5.80 10.19
C TYR A 82 18.54 -5.34 10.17
N HIS A 83 18.89 -4.53 9.17
CA HIS A 83 20.16 -3.83 9.05
C HIS A 83 19.90 -2.34 8.76
N SER A 84 20.77 -1.47 9.29
CA SER A 84 20.60 -0.01 9.25
C SER A 84 21.29 0.68 8.07
N GLU A 85 22.11 -0.03 7.32
CA GLU A 85 22.63 0.44 6.03
C GLU A 85 21.72 -0.10 4.90
N PRO A 86 21.51 0.67 3.81
CA PRO A 86 22.26 1.87 3.43
C PRO A 86 21.72 3.19 3.98
N ASP A 87 20.66 3.17 4.79
CA ASP A 87 19.97 4.37 5.28
C ASP A 87 20.89 5.37 6.00
N PHE A 88 21.69 4.88 6.96
CA PHE A 88 22.61 5.74 7.72
C PHE A 88 23.64 6.44 6.83
N THR A 89 24.23 5.72 5.87
CA THR A 89 25.11 6.32 4.84
C THR A 89 24.35 7.30 3.96
N GLY A 90 23.12 6.96 3.55
CA GLY A 90 22.25 7.78 2.72
C GLY A 90 21.91 9.13 3.34
N HIS A 91 21.53 9.15 4.62
CA HIS A 91 21.37 10.40 5.38
C HIS A 91 22.65 11.22 5.43
N ARG A 92 23.78 10.58 5.79
CA ARG A 92 25.03 11.29 6.08
C ARG A 92 25.74 11.86 4.83
N PHE A 93 25.68 11.16 3.70
CA PHE A 93 26.45 11.49 2.50
C PHE A 93 25.60 11.71 1.24
N GLY A 94 24.28 11.48 1.32
CA GLY A 94 23.37 11.50 0.18
C GLY A 94 23.37 10.18 -0.60
N PRO A 95 22.28 9.90 -1.35
CA PRO A 95 22.11 8.64 -2.08
C PRO A 95 23.09 8.46 -3.25
N ILE A 96 23.68 9.55 -3.77
CA ILE A 96 24.67 9.52 -4.86
C ILE A 96 26.02 10.00 -4.30
N SER A 97 26.78 9.09 -3.69
CA SER A 97 28.06 9.40 -3.04
C SER A 97 29.07 8.25 -3.15
N SER A 98 30.37 8.55 -2.95
CA SER A 98 31.43 7.53 -2.98
C SER A 98 31.32 6.57 -1.80
N GLU A 99 30.76 7.07 -0.71
CA GLU A 99 30.44 6.42 0.54
C GLU A 99 29.28 5.44 0.32
N MET A 100 28.19 5.88 -0.32
CA MET A 100 27.08 5.00 -0.70
C MET A 100 27.57 3.83 -1.56
N ASN A 101 28.44 4.07 -2.56
CA ASN A 101 28.99 2.99 -3.38
C ASN A 101 29.80 1.96 -2.56
N LYS A 102 30.51 2.37 -1.50
CA LYS A 102 31.22 1.45 -0.60
C LYS A 102 30.21 0.64 0.24
N THR A 103 29.26 1.32 0.86
CA THR A 103 28.20 0.69 1.67
C THR A 103 27.36 -0.30 0.86
N LEU A 104 27.04 0.00 -0.40
CA LEU A 104 26.32 -0.93 -1.28
C LEU A 104 27.16 -2.18 -1.61
N HIS A 105 28.48 -2.06 -1.82
CA HIS A 105 29.33 -3.24 -1.94
C HIS A 105 29.41 -4.05 -0.63
N GLU A 106 29.39 -3.42 0.54
CA GLU A 106 29.33 -4.14 1.83
C GLU A 106 28.01 -4.91 1.99
N ILE A 107 26.87 -4.30 1.62
CA ILE A 107 25.56 -4.95 1.62
C ILE A 107 25.50 -6.10 0.61
N ASP A 108 26.03 -5.93 -0.60
CA ASP A 108 26.12 -6.99 -1.61
C ASP A 108 26.93 -8.19 -1.10
N ASN A 109 28.06 -7.93 -0.41
CA ASN A 109 28.84 -8.98 0.25
C ASN A 109 28.05 -9.71 1.36
N TYR A 110 27.12 -9.05 2.06
CA TYR A 110 26.24 -9.71 3.02
C TYR A 110 25.14 -10.55 2.34
N VAL A 111 24.60 -10.10 1.21
CA VAL A 111 23.67 -10.90 0.39
C VAL A 111 24.40 -12.12 -0.20
N GLY A 112 25.64 -11.96 -0.64
CA GLY A 112 26.50 -13.06 -1.08
C GLY A 112 26.73 -14.11 0.03
N GLN A 113 27.02 -13.67 1.26
CA GLN A 113 27.14 -14.56 2.42
C GLN A 113 25.82 -15.29 2.76
N LEU A 114 24.69 -14.57 2.71
CA LEU A 114 23.36 -15.14 2.90
C LEU A 114 23.08 -16.25 1.87
N LEU A 115 23.36 -16.01 0.59
CA LEU A 115 23.22 -17.01 -0.47
C LEU A 115 24.15 -18.21 -0.26
N GLN A 116 25.42 -17.97 0.08
CA GLN A 116 26.39 -19.04 0.38
C GLN A 116 25.94 -19.94 1.54
N ILE A 117 25.39 -19.37 2.62
CA ILE A 117 24.86 -20.16 3.75
C ILE A 117 23.73 -21.07 3.26
N VAL A 118 22.76 -20.51 2.54
CA VAL A 118 21.61 -21.27 2.02
C VAL A 118 22.03 -22.35 1.02
N ASP A 119 22.95 -22.05 0.08
CA ASP A 119 23.41 -23.02 -0.92
C ASP A 119 24.28 -24.15 -0.35
N SER A 120 24.94 -23.89 0.78
CA SER A 120 25.81 -24.85 1.48
C SER A 120 25.07 -25.83 2.39
N ASP A 121 23.82 -25.55 2.73
CA ASP A 121 22.98 -26.40 3.57
C ASP A 121 21.80 -26.98 2.78
N GLU A 122 21.80 -28.30 2.59
CA GLU A 122 20.81 -28.98 1.75
C GLU A 122 19.37 -28.83 2.28
N TYR A 123 19.18 -28.68 3.60
CA TYR A 123 17.85 -28.47 4.18
C TYR A 123 17.36 -27.04 3.91
N LEU A 124 18.19 -26.02 4.18
CA LEU A 124 17.83 -24.63 3.88
C LEU A 124 17.60 -24.43 2.38
N LYS A 125 18.48 -24.94 1.52
CA LYS A 125 18.36 -24.86 0.07
C LYS A 125 17.04 -25.36 -0.49
N THR A 126 16.50 -26.42 0.12
CA THR A 126 15.27 -27.09 -0.34
C THR A 126 14.00 -26.60 0.35
N HIS A 127 14.08 -25.92 1.50
CA HIS A 127 12.91 -25.52 2.30
C HIS A 127 12.81 -24.02 2.61
N LEU A 128 13.91 -23.28 2.64
CA LEU A 128 13.92 -21.88 3.05
C LEU A 128 13.48 -20.94 1.92
N ASN A 129 12.50 -20.10 2.22
CA ASN A 129 12.09 -19.00 1.36
C ASN A 129 12.56 -17.68 1.99
N VAL A 130 13.28 -16.88 1.22
CA VAL A 130 13.90 -15.63 1.66
C VAL A 130 13.29 -14.45 0.94
N ILE A 131 12.99 -13.39 1.69
CA ILE A 131 12.60 -12.09 1.18
C ILE A 131 13.64 -11.07 1.65
N VAL A 132 14.26 -10.37 0.71
CA VAL A 132 15.09 -9.19 0.97
C VAL A 132 14.28 -7.97 0.51
N THR A 133 14.07 -7.01 1.41
CA THR A 133 13.26 -5.82 1.16
C THR A 133 13.83 -4.64 1.94
N SER A 134 13.57 -3.41 1.50
CA SER A 134 13.69 -2.23 2.37
C SER A 134 12.31 -1.74 2.83
N ASP A 135 12.32 -0.78 3.76
CA ASP A 135 11.15 -0.04 4.25
C ASP A 135 10.83 1.18 3.37
N HIS A 136 11.85 1.85 2.83
CA HIS A 136 11.75 2.96 1.87
C HIS A 136 12.99 3.07 0.97
N GLY A 137 12.99 4.07 0.09
CA GLY A 137 14.17 4.59 -0.62
C GLY A 137 14.77 5.83 0.06
N MET A 138 15.52 6.63 -0.69
CA MET A 138 16.28 7.81 -0.22
C MET A 138 16.41 8.86 -1.34
N HIS A 139 16.34 10.16 -1.02
CA HIS A 139 16.56 11.26 -1.97
C HIS A 139 17.55 12.29 -1.40
N ASP A 140 18.23 13.07 -2.25
CA ASP A 140 19.07 14.19 -1.79
C ASP A 140 18.23 15.31 -1.14
N VAL A 141 18.83 16.02 -0.20
CA VAL A 141 18.27 17.24 0.40
C VAL A 141 19.29 18.37 0.38
N ASP A 142 18.81 19.61 0.31
CA ASP A 142 19.64 20.81 0.39
C ASP A 142 19.12 21.74 1.49
N LYS A 143 20.04 22.30 2.28
CA LYS A 143 19.76 23.32 3.30
C LYS A 143 19.07 24.56 2.74
N THR A 144 19.27 24.88 1.46
CA THR A 144 18.56 25.99 0.79
C THR A 144 17.06 25.72 0.60
N ARG A 145 16.63 24.46 0.61
CA ARG A 145 15.24 24.00 0.41
C ARG A 145 14.50 23.76 1.74
N ARG A 146 14.88 24.44 2.83
CA ARG A 146 14.32 24.27 4.17
C ARG A 146 13.43 25.42 4.62
N ILE A 147 12.32 25.11 5.31
CA ILE A 147 11.52 26.09 6.06
C ILE A 147 11.58 25.82 7.57
N ARG A 148 11.43 26.87 8.38
CA ARG A 148 11.19 26.76 9.84
C ARG A 148 9.75 27.17 10.12
N LEU A 149 8.93 26.31 10.72
CA LEU A 149 7.49 26.58 10.93
C LEU A 149 7.23 27.85 11.76
N GLU A 150 8.10 28.11 12.74
CA GLU A 150 8.11 29.31 13.60
C GLU A 150 8.21 30.65 12.85
N ARG A 151 8.60 30.66 11.56
CA ARG A 151 8.63 31.87 10.73
C ARG A 151 7.29 32.18 10.07
N TYR A 152 6.33 31.25 10.12
CA TYR A 152 5.03 31.34 9.45
C TYR A 152 3.85 31.22 10.45
N ILE A 153 4.08 30.61 11.61
CA ILE A 153 3.07 30.38 12.65
C ILE A 153 3.66 30.69 14.03
N ASP A 154 2.86 31.34 14.87
CA ASP A 154 3.13 31.51 16.30
C ASP A 154 3.19 30.13 17.00
N THR A 155 4.34 29.82 17.60
CA THR A 155 4.63 28.53 18.23
C THR A 155 3.85 28.28 19.52
N SER A 156 3.15 29.27 20.07
CA SER A 156 2.22 29.09 21.18
C SER A 156 0.90 28.40 20.78
N LEU A 157 0.58 28.36 19.48
CA LEU A 157 -0.69 27.86 18.97
C LEU A 157 -0.70 26.34 18.69
N PHE A 158 0.46 25.69 18.63
CA PHE A 158 0.55 24.30 18.17
C PHE A 158 1.73 23.53 18.76
N SER A 159 1.63 22.19 18.70
CA SER A 159 2.79 21.28 18.76
C SER A 159 2.98 20.62 17.40
N ALA A 160 4.23 20.41 16.96
CA ALA A 160 4.50 19.73 15.69
C ALA A 160 5.49 18.56 15.84
N TYR A 161 5.22 17.47 15.11
CA TYR A 161 6.02 16.24 15.13
C TYR A 161 6.15 15.69 13.70
N GLY A 162 7.34 15.28 13.30
CA GLY A 162 7.61 14.82 11.93
C GLY A 162 9.07 14.42 11.73
N GLY A 163 9.39 13.97 10.52
CA GLY A 163 10.72 13.51 10.12
C GLY A 163 11.30 14.37 8.99
N ASN A 164 11.34 15.69 9.19
CA ASN A 164 11.74 16.73 8.22
C ASN A 164 10.90 16.80 6.92
N SER A 165 10.75 15.71 6.18
CA SER A 165 10.04 15.64 4.89
C SER A 165 8.53 15.92 5.02
N PHE A 166 7.96 15.68 6.20
CA PHE A 166 6.60 16.05 6.58
C PHE A 166 6.54 16.43 8.07
N ALA A 167 5.50 17.17 8.46
CA ALA A 167 5.16 17.41 9.86
C ALA A 167 3.64 17.34 10.10
N ASN A 168 3.25 16.62 11.15
CA ASN A 168 1.92 16.68 11.74
C ASN A 168 1.87 17.84 12.73
N ILE A 169 0.87 18.70 12.59
CA ILE A 169 0.63 19.86 13.43
C ILE A 169 -0.65 19.59 14.25
N PHE A 170 -0.51 19.65 15.57
CA PHE A 170 -1.59 19.51 16.55
C PHE A 170 -1.88 20.89 17.11
N VAL A 171 -3.09 21.39 16.89
CA VAL A 171 -3.45 22.77 17.21
C VAL A 171 -4.06 22.83 18.61
N ASN A 172 -3.60 23.79 19.42
CA ASN A 172 -4.01 23.91 20.83
C ASN A 172 -5.48 24.36 20.98
N ASN A 173 -6.01 25.09 19.99
CA ASN A 173 -7.42 25.50 19.93
C ASN A 173 -7.96 25.34 18.50
N ILE A 174 -9.11 24.68 18.36
CA ILE A 174 -9.73 24.36 17.06
C ILE A 174 -10.01 25.60 16.20
N SER A 175 -10.23 26.78 16.81
CA SER A 175 -10.44 28.04 16.08
C SER A 175 -9.21 28.52 15.30
N ASP A 176 -8.01 28.05 15.64
CA ASP A 176 -6.77 28.46 14.99
C ASP A 176 -6.41 27.63 13.74
N ILE A 177 -7.07 26.49 13.52
CA ILE A 177 -6.79 25.57 12.40
C ILE A 177 -6.83 26.31 11.06
N ASP A 178 -7.86 27.12 10.81
CA ASP A 178 -8.05 27.78 9.51
C ASP A 178 -6.98 28.84 9.25
N ARG A 179 -6.57 29.58 10.28
CA ARG A 179 -5.48 30.57 10.22
C ARG A 179 -4.13 29.90 9.99
N ILE A 180 -3.84 28.83 10.72
CA ILE A 180 -2.58 28.07 10.57
C ILE A 180 -2.50 27.43 9.18
N TYR A 181 -3.59 26.83 8.72
CA TYR A 181 -3.70 26.25 7.38
C TYR A 181 -3.42 27.30 6.30
N GLN A 182 -4.09 28.47 6.34
CA GLN A 182 -3.88 29.55 5.37
C GLN A 182 -2.43 30.06 5.36
N ASN A 183 -1.82 30.28 6.52
CA ASN A 183 -0.43 30.72 6.64
C ASN A 183 0.58 29.73 6.04
N LEU A 184 0.29 28.42 6.07
CA LEU A 184 1.15 27.40 5.47
C LEU A 184 0.85 27.16 3.98
N SER A 185 -0.42 27.21 3.55
CA SER A 185 -0.81 26.93 2.16
C SER A 185 -0.23 27.90 1.14
N VAL A 186 0.30 29.05 1.56
CA VAL A 186 0.99 30.02 0.69
C VAL A 186 2.48 29.71 0.48
N ILE A 187 3.05 28.74 1.21
CA ILE A 187 4.48 28.42 1.12
C ILE A 187 4.73 27.55 -0.14
N PRO A 188 5.55 28.01 -1.09
CA PRO A 188 5.80 27.25 -2.32
C PRO A 188 6.58 25.96 -2.03
N ASN A 189 6.23 24.90 -2.77
CA ASN A 189 6.82 23.56 -2.67
C ASN A 189 6.46 22.75 -1.41
N TYR A 190 5.43 23.16 -0.68
CA TYR A 190 4.84 22.35 0.38
C TYR A 190 3.35 22.13 0.10
N GLU A 191 2.89 20.92 0.33
CA GLU A 191 1.48 20.55 0.26
C GLU A 191 0.92 20.53 1.67
N VAL A 192 -0.20 21.24 1.87
CA VAL A 192 -0.78 21.47 3.19
C VAL A 192 -2.22 21.01 3.16
N TYR A 193 -2.57 20.14 4.11
CA TYR A 193 -3.87 19.51 4.21
C TYR A 193 -4.41 19.67 5.62
N LYS A 194 -5.65 20.13 5.78
CA LYS A 194 -6.39 19.80 7.01
C LYS A 194 -6.61 18.29 7.02
N LYS A 195 -6.71 17.67 8.20
CA LYS A 195 -6.84 16.21 8.36
C LYS A 195 -7.90 15.54 7.49
N SER A 196 -9.05 16.19 7.30
CA SER A 196 -10.14 15.70 6.44
C SER A 196 -9.85 15.77 4.94
N GLN A 197 -8.89 16.61 4.54
CA GLN A 197 -8.47 16.89 3.16
C GLN A 197 -7.22 16.11 2.74
N ILE A 198 -6.59 15.36 3.65
CA ILE A 198 -5.45 14.49 3.31
C ILE A 198 -5.91 13.48 2.24
N PRO A 199 -5.16 13.30 1.13
CA PRO A 199 -5.57 12.45 0.02
C PRO A 199 -5.85 11.01 0.43
N ASP A 200 -6.85 10.40 -0.18
CA ASP A 200 -7.31 9.05 0.17
C ASP A 200 -6.25 7.99 -0.12
N GLU A 201 -5.43 8.19 -1.16
CA GLU A 201 -4.33 7.30 -1.54
C GLU A 201 -3.24 7.16 -0.46
N TYR A 202 -3.07 8.15 0.43
CA TYR A 202 -2.13 8.05 1.55
C TYR A 202 -2.66 7.18 2.69
N HIS A 203 -3.98 6.94 2.75
CA HIS A 203 -4.69 6.31 3.88
C HIS A 203 -4.37 6.97 5.25
N TYR A 204 -3.88 8.21 5.25
CA TYR A 204 -3.27 8.88 6.40
C TYR A 204 -4.18 9.96 7.01
N ARG A 205 -5.40 9.58 7.41
CA ARG A 205 -6.32 10.48 8.16
C ARG A 205 -7.03 9.85 9.35
N SER A 206 -7.26 8.53 9.31
CA SER A 206 -8.13 7.81 10.25
C SER A 206 -7.45 7.40 11.57
N ASN A 207 -6.65 8.29 12.18
CA ASN A 207 -6.02 8.02 13.48
C ASN A 207 -5.86 9.29 14.34
N VAL A 208 -5.98 9.16 15.67
CA VAL A 208 -5.77 10.27 16.62
C VAL A 208 -4.32 10.74 16.73
N ARG A 209 -3.36 9.95 16.24
CA ARG A 209 -1.92 10.28 16.18
C ARG A 209 -1.52 11.07 14.92
N ILE A 210 -2.48 11.37 14.05
CA ILE A 210 -2.31 12.23 12.88
C ILE A 210 -2.80 13.62 13.27
N GLY A 211 -2.05 14.66 12.92
CA GLY A 211 -2.33 16.05 13.30
C GLY A 211 -3.62 16.59 12.70
N ASP A 212 -4.06 17.75 13.18
CA ASP A 212 -5.19 18.50 12.63
C ASP A 212 -4.85 19.08 11.25
N ILE A 213 -3.57 19.38 11.05
CA ILE A 213 -2.97 19.77 9.77
C ILE A 213 -1.75 18.88 9.51
N LEU A 214 -1.61 18.41 8.27
CA LEU A 214 -0.41 17.79 7.73
C LEU A 214 0.23 18.76 6.74
N ILE A 215 1.53 18.99 6.87
CA ILE A 215 2.35 19.65 5.86
C ILE A 215 3.41 18.66 5.34
N VAL A 216 3.51 18.55 4.03
CA VAL A 216 4.44 17.64 3.32
C VAL A 216 5.30 18.48 2.37
N GLY A 217 6.61 18.33 2.44
CA GLY A 217 7.51 18.93 1.45
C GLY A 217 7.42 18.18 0.12
N LYS A 218 7.54 18.89 -1.00
CA LYS A 218 7.95 18.23 -2.25
C LYS A 218 9.33 17.60 -2.05
N VAL A 219 9.63 16.60 -2.86
CA VAL A 219 10.87 15.82 -2.79
C VAL A 219 12.11 16.74 -2.72
N GLY A 220 12.98 16.54 -1.73
CA GLY A 220 14.17 17.35 -1.49
C GLY A 220 13.95 18.65 -0.68
N TYR A 221 12.71 18.98 -0.31
CA TYR A 221 12.39 20.08 0.62
C TYR A 221 12.22 19.55 2.05
N GLU A 222 12.55 20.35 3.07
CA GLU A 222 12.47 19.92 4.48
C GLU A 222 11.83 20.97 5.39
N ILE A 223 11.22 20.49 6.47
CA ILE A 223 10.45 21.25 7.45
C ILE A 223 11.12 21.11 8.81
N ILE A 224 11.64 22.21 9.33
CA ILE A 224 12.18 22.28 10.69
C ILE A 224 11.04 22.66 11.64
N THR A 225 10.69 21.73 12.53
CA THR A 225 9.69 21.95 13.59
C THR A 225 10.29 22.74 14.77
N PRO A 226 9.48 23.48 15.53
CA PRO A 226 9.98 24.30 16.64
C PRO A 226 10.73 23.48 17.68
N GLY A 227 11.85 24.01 18.19
CA GLY A 227 12.67 23.37 19.22
C GLY A 227 13.56 22.22 18.76
N ILE A 228 13.51 21.83 17.49
CA ILE A 228 14.40 20.81 16.90
C ILE A 228 15.64 21.48 16.29
N ALA A 229 16.81 20.90 16.55
CA ALA A 229 18.07 21.33 15.94
C ALA A 229 18.15 20.88 14.48
N GLU A 230 18.75 21.71 13.62
CA GLU A 230 18.89 21.38 12.19
C GLU A 230 19.89 20.25 11.97
N THR A 231 19.55 19.33 11.07
CA THR A 231 20.39 18.19 10.73
C THR A 231 21.33 18.53 9.57
N GLU A 232 22.58 18.05 9.67
CA GLU A 232 23.57 18.11 8.59
C GLU A 232 23.34 17.02 7.52
N SER A 233 22.11 16.48 7.44
CA SER A 233 21.73 15.42 6.51
C SER A 233 21.83 15.91 5.06
N LEU A 234 22.38 15.06 4.19
CA LEU A 234 22.49 15.25 2.74
C LEU A 234 21.53 14.34 1.96
N GLY A 235 21.00 13.30 2.62
CA GLY A 235 19.83 12.54 2.15
C GLY A 235 18.68 12.58 3.15
N ASN A 236 17.45 12.40 2.66
CA ASN A 236 16.26 12.18 3.49
C ASN A 236 15.16 11.39 2.75
N HIS A 237 14.15 10.93 3.49
CA HIS A 237 13.06 10.07 3.04
C HIS A 237 11.74 10.44 3.73
N GLY A 238 10.64 9.73 3.43
CA GLY A 238 9.32 10.02 3.99
C GLY A 238 8.53 11.10 3.23
N TYR A 239 8.89 11.33 1.96
CA TYR A 239 8.09 12.09 0.99
C TYR A 239 6.89 11.27 0.49
N ASP A 240 6.16 11.81 -0.49
CA ASP A 240 5.13 11.09 -1.24
C ASP A 240 5.64 9.72 -1.73
N ASN A 241 4.95 8.65 -1.33
CA ASN A 241 5.33 7.27 -1.60
C ASN A 241 5.12 6.82 -3.07
N ARG A 242 4.57 7.70 -3.92
CA ARG A 242 4.44 7.50 -5.37
C ARG A 242 5.69 7.92 -6.14
N VAL A 243 6.66 8.55 -5.47
CA VAL A 243 7.91 9.00 -6.06
C VAL A 243 8.91 7.85 -6.09
N GLU A 244 9.52 7.62 -7.25
CA GLU A 244 10.45 6.51 -7.49
C GLU A 244 11.60 6.44 -6.47
N SER A 245 12.16 7.59 -6.07
CA SER A 245 13.22 7.65 -5.05
C SER A 245 12.78 7.19 -3.65
N MET A 246 11.47 7.10 -3.37
CA MET A 246 10.93 6.58 -2.11
C MET A 246 10.56 5.10 -2.20
N HIS A 247 10.59 4.48 -3.39
CA HIS A 247 10.24 3.08 -3.55
C HIS A 247 11.27 2.16 -2.89
N PRO A 248 10.85 1.16 -2.09
CA PRO A 248 11.74 0.17 -1.53
C PRO A 248 12.13 -0.90 -2.55
N ILE A 249 13.22 -1.63 -2.28
CA ILE A 249 13.59 -2.83 -3.04
C ILE A 249 12.76 -4.04 -2.60
N PHE A 250 12.61 -5.03 -3.49
CA PHE A 250 12.11 -6.36 -3.16
C PHE A 250 12.81 -7.44 -4.00
N TYR A 251 13.32 -8.47 -3.33
CA TYR A 251 13.82 -9.71 -3.94
C TYR A 251 13.26 -10.91 -3.17
N GLY A 252 12.75 -11.91 -3.89
CA GLY A 252 12.28 -13.17 -3.32
C GLY A 252 13.00 -14.35 -3.96
N PHE A 253 13.57 -15.25 -3.15
CA PHE A 253 14.23 -16.47 -3.63
C PHE A 253 13.97 -17.66 -2.68
N GLY A 254 14.10 -18.87 -3.21
CA GLY A 254 13.70 -20.12 -2.55
C GLY A 254 12.59 -20.86 -3.31
N PRO A 255 12.20 -22.07 -2.86
CA PRO A 255 11.39 -23.03 -3.61
C PRO A 255 9.98 -22.55 -3.99
N VAL A 256 9.42 -21.53 -3.34
CA VAL A 256 8.07 -21.00 -3.68
C VAL A 256 8.10 -19.91 -4.76
N PHE A 257 9.24 -19.28 -5.01
CA PHE A 257 9.36 -18.13 -5.93
C PHE A 257 9.69 -18.57 -7.35
N LYS A 258 9.21 -17.81 -8.34
CA LYS A 258 9.60 -18.01 -9.74
C LYS A 258 11.04 -17.54 -9.99
N ASN A 259 11.85 -18.42 -10.54
CA ASN A 259 13.21 -18.09 -10.98
C ASN A 259 13.19 -17.09 -12.16
N ASN A 260 14.15 -16.16 -12.15
CA ASN A 260 14.41 -15.19 -13.22
C ASN A 260 13.19 -14.32 -13.62
N LEU A 261 12.29 -14.04 -12.68
CA LEU A 261 11.16 -13.14 -12.89
C LEU A 261 11.50 -11.72 -12.43
N LEU A 262 11.45 -10.75 -13.36
CA LEU A 262 11.24 -9.35 -13.01
C LEU A 262 9.73 -9.13 -12.79
N ALA A 263 9.33 -8.86 -11.56
CA ALA A 263 7.94 -8.62 -11.19
C ALA A 263 7.53 -7.16 -11.47
N GLU A 264 6.23 -6.94 -11.70
CA GLU A 264 5.66 -5.58 -11.71
C GLU A 264 5.64 -5.02 -10.28
N PRO A 265 5.75 -3.69 -10.09
CA PRO A 265 5.67 -3.08 -8.76
C PRO A 265 4.35 -3.40 -8.04
N PHE A 266 4.45 -3.70 -6.75
CA PHE A 266 3.32 -3.92 -5.83
C PHE A 266 3.56 -3.17 -4.52
N ARG A 267 2.56 -3.13 -3.63
CA ARG A 267 2.64 -2.31 -2.40
C ARG A 267 3.20 -3.14 -1.24
N SER A 268 4.04 -2.55 -0.38
CA SER A 268 4.62 -3.26 0.78
C SER A 268 3.58 -3.83 1.75
N VAL A 269 2.34 -3.32 1.76
CA VAL A 269 1.22 -3.92 2.52
C VAL A 269 0.83 -5.33 2.04
N ASP A 270 1.11 -5.66 0.77
CA ASP A 270 0.85 -6.98 0.17
C ASP A 270 1.85 -8.05 0.65
N LEU A 271 2.96 -7.65 1.29
CA LEU A 271 3.95 -8.57 1.87
C LEU A 271 3.37 -9.40 3.03
N TYR A 272 2.41 -8.88 3.81
CA TYR A 272 1.81 -9.66 4.89
C TYR A 272 0.94 -10.82 4.35
N PRO A 273 0.02 -10.59 3.38
CA PRO A 273 -0.65 -11.69 2.67
C PRO A 273 0.31 -12.68 1.99
N LEU A 274 1.39 -12.20 1.36
CA LEU A 274 2.44 -13.04 0.77
C LEU A 274 3.09 -13.97 1.80
N MET A 275 3.61 -13.41 2.90
CA MET A 275 4.23 -14.19 3.98
C MET A 275 3.22 -15.13 4.64
N SER A 276 1.96 -14.71 4.80
CA SER A 276 0.90 -15.57 5.34
C SER A 276 0.67 -16.79 4.44
N TYR A 277 0.66 -16.61 3.12
CA TYR A 277 0.54 -17.72 2.17
C TYR A 277 1.74 -18.67 2.24
N ILE A 278 2.97 -18.14 2.18
CA ILE A 278 4.21 -18.93 2.22
C ILE A 278 4.33 -19.72 3.53
N LEU A 279 3.89 -19.15 4.66
CA LEU A 279 3.89 -19.80 5.96
C LEU A 279 2.66 -20.68 6.22
N HIS A 280 1.73 -20.81 5.27
CA HIS A 280 0.45 -21.53 5.42
C HIS A 280 -0.41 -21.04 6.60
N LEU A 281 -0.43 -19.73 6.85
CA LEU A 281 -1.22 -19.09 7.89
C LEU A 281 -2.61 -18.71 7.38
N ASN A 282 -3.62 -18.84 8.25
CA ASN A 282 -4.93 -18.23 8.00
C ASN A 282 -4.78 -16.71 7.83
N GLN A 283 -5.26 -16.17 6.71
CA GLN A 283 -5.18 -14.74 6.46
C GLN A 283 -5.99 -13.96 7.50
N ARG A 284 -5.33 -12.97 8.12
CA ARG A 284 -6.00 -11.97 8.97
C ARG A 284 -6.47 -10.81 8.10
N GLN A 285 -7.42 -10.03 8.61
CA GLN A 285 -7.81 -8.76 7.97
C GLN A 285 -6.59 -7.83 7.89
N THR A 286 -6.21 -7.45 6.67
CA THR A 286 -5.16 -6.47 6.39
C THR A 286 -5.59 -5.55 5.24
N ASN A 287 -4.77 -4.54 4.93
CA ASN A 287 -4.98 -3.65 3.79
C ASN A 287 -4.25 -4.09 2.52
N GLY A 288 -3.50 -5.19 2.57
CA GLY A 288 -2.85 -5.79 1.39
C GLY A 288 -3.73 -6.86 0.75
N SER A 289 -3.44 -7.18 -0.51
CA SER A 289 -4.10 -8.25 -1.26
C SER A 289 -3.09 -9.28 -1.76
N PHE A 290 -3.36 -10.56 -1.50
CA PHE A 290 -2.57 -11.65 -2.07
C PHE A 290 -2.66 -11.69 -3.61
N ASP A 291 -3.77 -11.23 -4.21
CA ASP A 291 -3.91 -11.22 -5.67
C ASP A 291 -2.92 -10.31 -6.39
N ASN A 292 -2.44 -9.25 -5.73
CA ASN A 292 -1.41 -8.35 -6.26
C ASN A 292 -0.07 -9.08 -6.43
N VAL A 293 0.24 -10.01 -5.51
CA VAL A 293 1.58 -10.63 -5.35
C VAL A 293 1.66 -12.08 -5.77
N LYS A 294 0.54 -12.84 -5.78
CA LYS A 294 0.54 -14.29 -6.10
C LYS A 294 1.25 -14.64 -7.41
N HIS A 295 1.26 -13.71 -8.37
CA HIS A 295 1.89 -13.88 -9.67
C HIS A 295 3.42 -14.11 -9.62
N ILE A 296 4.10 -13.81 -8.50
CA ILE A 296 5.54 -14.06 -8.29
C ILE A 296 5.85 -15.50 -7.84
N LEU A 297 4.83 -16.25 -7.43
CA LEU A 297 4.97 -17.59 -6.88
C LEU A 297 4.79 -18.66 -7.96
N ILE A 298 5.44 -19.82 -7.76
CA ILE A 298 5.25 -21.01 -8.60
C ILE A 298 3.79 -21.47 -8.49
N GLY A 299 3.24 -22.02 -9.57
CA GLY A 299 1.86 -22.49 -9.66
C GLY A 299 0.83 -21.42 -10.05
N TYR A 300 1.12 -20.14 -9.82
CA TYR A 300 0.25 -19.04 -10.27
C TYR A 300 0.66 -18.54 -11.65
N GLN A 301 -0.20 -18.71 -12.65
CA GLN A 301 -0.01 -18.03 -13.93
C GLN A 301 -0.44 -16.57 -13.83
N GLN A 302 0.23 -15.69 -14.58
CA GLN A 302 -0.23 -14.32 -14.75
C GLN A 302 -1.33 -14.35 -15.81
N ASP A 303 -2.59 -14.19 -15.42
CA ASP A 303 -3.75 -14.23 -16.32
C ASP A 303 -3.80 -13.02 -17.27
N LYS A 304 -2.89 -12.99 -18.24
CA LYS A 304 -2.90 -12.04 -19.37
C LYS A 304 -4.23 -12.11 -20.12
N PHE A 305 -4.87 -13.28 -20.15
CA PHE A 305 -6.16 -13.52 -20.79
C PHE A 305 -7.27 -12.59 -20.26
N SER A 306 -7.30 -12.30 -18.95
CA SER A 306 -8.32 -11.42 -18.35
C SER A 306 -8.25 -9.99 -18.91
N LYS A 307 -7.05 -9.40 -19.01
CA LYS A 307 -6.87 -8.05 -19.57
C LYS A 307 -7.30 -7.97 -21.04
N TYR A 308 -6.93 -8.96 -21.86
CA TYR A 308 -7.36 -9.00 -23.26
C TYR A 308 -8.87 -9.25 -23.41
N LEU A 309 -9.47 -10.11 -22.58
CA LEU A 309 -10.91 -10.37 -22.60
C LEU A 309 -11.70 -9.10 -22.25
N VAL A 310 -11.29 -8.36 -21.22
CA VAL A 310 -11.93 -7.07 -20.86
C VAL A 310 -11.82 -6.05 -22.00
N ILE A 311 -10.66 -5.93 -22.64
CA ILE A 311 -10.47 -5.05 -23.80
C ILE A 311 -11.37 -5.46 -24.96
N VAL A 312 -11.44 -6.76 -25.28
CA VAL A 312 -12.31 -7.29 -26.34
C VAL A 312 -13.79 -7.05 -26.02
N CYS A 313 -14.21 -7.20 -24.76
CA CYS A 313 -15.57 -6.86 -24.33
C CYS A 313 -15.88 -5.37 -24.49
N ILE A 314 -14.98 -4.47 -24.10
CA ILE A 314 -15.15 -3.01 -24.26
C ILE A 314 -15.25 -2.64 -25.75
N ILE A 315 -14.39 -3.21 -26.61
CA ILE A 315 -14.44 -3.00 -28.07
C ILE A 315 -15.76 -3.54 -28.64
N SER A 316 -16.22 -4.71 -28.20
CA SER A 316 -17.47 -5.32 -28.66
C SER A 316 -18.69 -4.47 -28.30
N VAL A 317 -18.77 -3.99 -27.05
CA VAL A 317 -19.85 -3.11 -26.57
C VAL A 317 -19.86 -1.77 -27.29
N THR A 318 -18.69 -1.15 -27.52
CA THR A 318 -18.61 0.13 -28.25
C THR A 318 -18.97 -0.01 -29.73
N ILE A 319 -18.61 -1.12 -30.39
CA ILE A 319 -19.05 -1.42 -31.76
C ILE A 319 -20.58 -1.60 -31.82
N ILE A 320 -21.17 -2.36 -30.88
CA ILE A 320 -22.63 -2.56 -30.82
C ILE A 320 -23.36 -1.23 -30.61
N ALA A 321 -22.88 -0.39 -29.69
CA ALA A 321 -23.46 0.93 -29.44
C ALA A 321 -23.38 1.85 -30.68
N LEU A 322 -22.26 1.82 -31.42
CA LEU A 322 -22.10 2.57 -32.66
C LEU A 322 -23.07 2.09 -33.75
N ILE A 323 -23.22 0.77 -33.92
CA ILE A 323 -24.19 0.19 -34.86
C ILE A 323 -25.62 0.62 -34.51
N PHE A 324 -26.02 0.51 -33.24
CA PHE A 324 -27.34 0.98 -32.78
C PHE A 324 -27.56 2.47 -33.07
N THR A 325 -26.55 3.30 -32.83
CA THR A 325 -26.61 4.75 -33.09
C THR A 325 -26.78 5.05 -34.57
N ILE A 326 -26.04 4.36 -35.45
CA ILE A 326 -26.16 4.48 -36.91
C ILE A 326 -27.54 4.01 -37.38
N CYS A 327 -28.04 2.88 -36.88
CA CYS A 327 -29.37 2.36 -37.22
C CYS A 327 -30.48 3.33 -36.78
N ALA A 328 -30.43 3.84 -35.55
CA ALA A 328 -31.38 4.83 -35.05
C ALA A 328 -31.34 6.13 -35.89
N TYR A 329 -30.15 6.63 -36.23
CA TYR A 329 -30.01 7.81 -37.09
C TYR A 329 -30.57 7.58 -38.51
N ARG A 330 -30.32 6.42 -39.12
CA ARG A 330 -30.87 6.07 -40.44
C ARG A 330 -32.39 5.93 -40.40
N HIS A 331 -32.94 5.30 -39.36
CA HIS A 331 -34.37 5.18 -39.15
C HIS A 331 -35.04 6.55 -38.99
N SER A 332 -34.52 7.42 -38.12
CA SER A 332 -35.02 8.79 -37.96
C SER A 332 -34.94 9.61 -39.26
N ARG A 333 -33.87 9.46 -40.06
CA ARG A 333 -33.78 10.09 -41.38
C ARG A 333 -34.81 9.53 -42.38
N GLN A 334 -35.12 8.24 -42.34
CA GLN A 334 -36.17 7.65 -43.18
C GLN A 334 -37.55 8.17 -42.78
N LEU A 335 -37.86 8.27 -41.48
CA LEU A 335 -39.13 8.84 -41.02
C LEU A 335 -39.32 10.29 -41.50
N VAL A 336 -38.29 11.14 -41.37
CA VAL A 336 -38.31 12.52 -41.88
C VAL A 336 -38.50 12.57 -43.40
N TYR A 337 -37.82 11.70 -44.15
CA TYR A 337 -37.96 11.62 -45.62
C TYR A 337 -39.34 11.14 -46.07
N VAL A 338 -39.95 10.20 -45.34
CA VAL A 338 -41.33 9.75 -45.61
C VAL A 338 -42.32 10.87 -45.30
N GLN A 339 -42.18 11.57 -44.18
CA GLN A 339 -43.01 12.73 -43.86
C GLN A 339 -42.88 13.86 -44.89
N SER A 340 -41.68 14.15 -45.39
CA SER A 340 -41.49 15.21 -46.40
C SER A 340 -42.05 14.88 -47.78
N ASN A 341 -42.30 13.60 -48.06
CA ASN A 341 -42.77 13.12 -49.37
C ASN A 341 -44.24 12.67 -49.38
N GLN A 342 -44.98 12.81 -48.28
CA GLN A 342 -46.43 12.63 -48.31
C GLN A 342 -47.10 13.85 -48.95
N VAL A 343 -47.62 13.65 -50.17
CA VAL A 343 -48.49 14.62 -50.85
C VAL A 343 -49.78 14.78 -50.03
N PRO A 344 -50.24 16.00 -49.72
CA PRO A 344 -51.50 16.18 -49.00
C PRO A 344 -52.68 15.65 -49.82
N VAL A 345 -53.42 14.69 -49.26
CA VAL A 345 -54.70 14.25 -49.85
C VAL A 345 -55.80 15.09 -49.20
N GLU A 346 -56.35 16.04 -49.96
CA GLU A 346 -57.57 16.76 -49.56
C GLU A 346 -58.76 15.80 -49.55
N TYR A 347 -59.20 15.41 -48.35
CA TYR A 347 -60.45 14.69 -48.16
C TYR A 347 -61.58 15.66 -47.85
N HIS A 348 -62.54 15.78 -48.78
CA HIS A 348 -63.84 16.38 -48.48
C HIS A 348 -64.58 15.51 -47.45
N LEU A 349 -64.94 16.12 -46.32
CA LEU A 349 -65.71 15.48 -45.25
C LEU A 349 -67.15 15.19 -45.69
N LEU A 350 -67.55 13.92 -45.58
CA LEU A 350 -68.94 13.55 -45.30
C LEU A 350 -68.94 12.57 -44.12
N SER A 351 -69.51 13.02 -43.01
CA SER A 351 -69.73 12.24 -41.80
C SER A 351 -70.88 11.25 -41.98
N ASN A 352 -70.78 10.07 -41.36
CA ASN A 352 -71.95 9.40 -40.78
C ASN A 352 -71.50 8.51 -39.60
N ASN A 353 -72.33 8.48 -38.56
CA ASN A 353 -72.19 7.63 -37.38
C ASN A 353 -72.94 6.30 -37.57
N GLU A 354 -72.53 5.27 -36.83
CA GLU A 354 -73.33 4.22 -36.14
C GLU A 354 -72.33 3.11 -35.73
N GLU A 355 -72.00 2.78 -34.48
CA GLU A 355 -72.71 2.52 -33.20
C GLU A 355 -72.93 1.00 -32.90
N ALA A 356 -72.64 0.62 -31.65
CA ALA A 356 -73.05 -0.58 -30.90
C ALA A 356 -72.50 -1.99 -31.25
N GLY A 357 -72.16 -2.76 -30.20
CA GLY A 357 -71.76 -4.18 -30.31
C GLY A 357 -71.09 -4.76 -29.05
N SER A 358 -71.78 -4.80 -27.91
CA SER A 358 -71.27 -5.33 -26.63
C SER A 358 -71.53 -6.83 -26.42
N ASN A 359 -70.63 -7.53 -25.70
CA ASN A 359 -70.89 -8.60 -24.71
C ASN A 359 -69.55 -9.25 -24.27
N PHE A 360 -69.34 -9.90 -23.11
CA PHE A 360 -69.63 -9.70 -21.67
C PHE A 360 -69.14 -11.00 -20.97
N LEU A 361 -68.37 -10.91 -19.86
CA LEU A 361 -68.07 -11.98 -18.85
C LEU A 361 -67.21 -13.18 -19.34
N VAL A 362 -66.46 -13.93 -18.50
CA VAL A 362 -66.54 -14.21 -17.04
C VAL A 362 -65.14 -14.22 -16.37
N THR A 363 -65.14 -13.93 -15.05
CA THR A 363 -64.10 -13.98 -13.97
C THR A 363 -63.19 -15.23 -13.92
N ASP A 364 -61.92 -15.18 -13.47
CA ASP A 364 -61.40 -15.08 -12.06
C ASP A 364 -61.87 -16.26 -11.15
N SER A 365 -61.09 -16.85 -10.20
CA SER A 365 -59.93 -16.38 -9.39
C SER A 365 -59.10 -17.54 -8.73
N GLU A 366 -58.19 -17.20 -7.79
CA GLU A 366 -57.52 -18.04 -6.76
C GLU A 366 -56.36 -18.97 -7.25
N ASP A 367 -55.19 -19.12 -6.60
CA ASP A 367 -54.54 -18.42 -5.46
C ASP A 367 -52.99 -18.62 -5.59
N GLU A 368 -52.04 -18.23 -4.71
CA GLU A 368 -51.98 -17.85 -3.28
C GLU A 368 -50.82 -16.84 -3.05
N GLU A 369 -50.73 -16.18 -1.88
CA GLU A 369 -49.56 -15.39 -1.43
C GLU A 369 -48.58 -16.23 -0.56
N ILE A 370 -47.33 -15.75 -0.38
CA ILE A 370 -46.79 -15.30 0.94
C ILE A 370 -45.31 -14.90 0.82
N ASN A 371 -45.00 -13.71 1.34
CA ASN A 371 -43.65 -13.20 1.61
C ASN A 371 -43.31 -13.39 3.10
N THR A 372 -42.09 -13.82 3.41
CA THR A 372 -41.23 -13.32 4.54
C THR A 372 -39.79 -13.77 4.33
#